data_AF-A0A957UVL0-F1
#
_entry.id   AF-A0A957UVL0-F1
#
_cell.length_a   1.000
_cell.length_b   1.000
_cell.length_c   1.000
_cell.angle_alpha   90.00
_cell.angle_beta   90.00
_cell.angle_gamma   90.00
#
_symmetry.space_group_name_H-M   'P 1'
#
loop_
_entity.id
_entity.type
_entity.pdbx_description
1 polymer ?
#
loop_
_entity_poly.entity_id
_entity_poly.type
_entity_poly.pdbx_seq_one_letter_code
_entity_poly.pdbx_strand_id
1 'polypeptide(L)'
;MRTHKADLGQIAQAVWNSSQGRFVEMTDNGFVATRMTDHVEPILALISPVLWLWRDVQALLLLQVLVVSGSAWFVYDLARDRLEQLLTPRQRQQIWQIEPLRRLTQPVALALAVAYLLSPQLQSGVLTEFHAAPLAVPLILWAFWASFRHRTIQFAAAVLLLAAVKEEMALLAAGIAIYDASTALSPTLRFAMLRPRSAQLDESRGATKQSGHPVTQSPSPLFKFFTRQEITPLLLHSFSPLLLTCLCLTWFYITTF
;
A
#
# COMPACT_ATOMS: atom_id res chain seq x y z
N MET A 1 -7.36 -30.15 -20.06
CA MET A 1 -8.16 -29.32 -19.13
C MET A 1 -8.88 -30.21 -18.11
N ARG A 2 -8.14 -30.75 -17.12
CA ARG A 2 -8.67 -31.51 -15.97
C ARG A 2 -8.16 -30.97 -14.61
N THR A 3 -7.31 -29.95 -14.65
CA THR A 3 -6.55 -29.42 -13.50
C THR A 3 -7.37 -28.45 -12.65
N HIS A 4 -8.10 -27.52 -13.26
CA HIS A 4 -8.89 -26.49 -12.57
C HIS A 4 -9.90 -27.04 -11.54
N LYS A 5 -10.74 -28.02 -11.94
CA LYS A 5 -11.70 -28.65 -11.01
C LYS A 5 -11.05 -29.40 -9.84
N ALA A 6 -9.83 -29.90 -10.02
CA ALA A 6 -9.10 -30.60 -8.97
C ALA A 6 -8.55 -29.60 -7.94
N ASP A 7 -7.97 -28.49 -8.39
CA ASP A 7 -7.40 -27.46 -7.53
C ASP A 7 -8.46 -26.80 -6.64
N LEU A 8 -9.62 -26.43 -7.20
CA LEU A 8 -10.72 -25.87 -6.41
C LEU A 8 -11.22 -26.86 -5.35
N GLY A 9 -11.27 -28.15 -5.68
CA GLY A 9 -11.67 -29.21 -4.75
C GLY A 9 -10.69 -29.35 -3.58
N GLN A 10 -9.39 -29.32 -3.86
CA GLN A 10 -8.33 -29.35 -2.84
C GLN A 10 -8.39 -28.13 -1.92
N ILE A 11 -8.54 -26.93 -2.48
CA ILE A 11 -8.65 -25.69 -1.67
C ILE A 11 -9.92 -25.71 -0.81
N ALA A 12 -11.06 -26.09 -1.40
CA ALA A 12 -12.33 -26.19 -0.66
C ALA A 12 -12.22 -27.20 0.49
N GLN A 13 -11.58 -28.35 0.27
CA GLN A 13 -11.34 -29.34 1.30
C GLN A 13 -10.43 -28.80 2.42
N ALA A 14 -9.35 -28.10 2.06
CA ALA A 14 -8.43 -27.47 3.02
C ALA A 14 -9.14 -26.43 3.90
N VAL A 15 -9.97 -25.57 3.30
CA VAL A 15 -10.75 -24.56 4.03
C VAL A 15 -11.81 -25.24 4.91
N TRP A 16 -12.53 -26.22 4.38
CA TRP A 16 -13.52 -26.99 5.15
C TRP A 16 -12.89 -27.68 6.36
N ASN A 17 -11.80 -28.42 6.16
CA ASN A 17 -11.09 -29.11 7.23
C ASN A 17 -10.59 -28.13 8.30
N SER A 18 -10.09 -26.96 7.88
CA SER A 18 -9.69 -25.90 8.81
C SER A 18 -10.85 -25.39 9.65
N SER A 19 -12.05 -25.25 9.06
CA SER A 19 -13.26 -24.86 9.78
C SER A 19 -13.69 -25.89 10.84
N GLN A 20 -13.19 -27.13 10.73
CA GLN A 20 -13.42 -28.24 11.66
C GLN A 20 -12.20 -28.48 12.58
N GLY A 21 -11.21 -27.59 12.59
CA GLY A 21 -10.02 -27.68 13.44
C GLY A 21 -8.87 -28.52 12.85
N ARG A 22 -8.98 -29.02 11.62
CA ARG A 22 -7.90 -29.71 10.89
C ARG A 22 -7.19 -28.72 9.97
N PHE A 23 -6.10 -28.15 10.46
CA PHE A 23 -5.40 -27.03 9.82
C PHE A 23 -4.93 -27.36 8.39
N VAL A 24 -5.59 -26.73 7.40
CA VAL A 24 -5.34 -26.81 5.94
C VAL A 24 -5.08 -28.22 5.39
N GLU A 25 -5.72 -29.22 5.98
CA GLU A 25 -5.62 -30.62 5.58
C GLU A 25 -6.41 -30.88 4.29
N MET A 26 -5.85 -31.62 3.34
CA MET A 26 -6.52 -32.01 2.10
C MET A 26 -6.16 -33.45 1.73
N THR A 27 -6.82 -34.00 0.71
CA THR A 27 -6.45 -35.28 0.11
C THR A 27 -5.69 -35.01 -1.18
N ASP A 28 -4.46 -35.51 -1.26
CA ASP A 28 -3.68 -35.49 -2.48
C ASP A 28 -3.27 -36.90 -2.88
N ASN A 29 -3.52 -37.26 -4.14
CA ASN A 29 -3.22 -38.58 -4.70
C ASN A 29 -3.74 -39.77 -3.85
N GLY A 30 -4.85 -39.60 -3.14
CA GLY A 30 -5.46 -40.62 -2.28
C GLY A 30 -4.91 -40.70 -0.86
N PHE A 31 -3.96 -39.84 -0.51
CA PHE A 31 -3.36 -39.74 0.82
C PHE A 31 -3.80 -38.46 1.53
N VAL A 32 -3.83 -38.48 2.86
CA VAL A 32 -3.99 -37.26 3.65
C VAL A 32 -2.71 -36.45 3.55
N ALA A 33 -2.85 -35.20 3.13
CA ALA A 33 -1.77 -34.24 2.96
C ALA A 33 -2.15 -32.90 3.58
N THR A 34 -1.21 -31.97 3.61
CA THR A 34 -1.46 -30.57 3.95
C THR A 34 -1.29 -29.72 2.71
N ARG A 35 -2.14 -28.70 2.56
CA ARG A 35 -2.01 -27.72 1.46
C ARG A 35 -0.64 -27.05 1.46
N MET A 36 -0.01 -26.94 2.64
CA MET A 36 1.32 -26.37 2.85
C MET A 36 2.46 -27.14 2.17
N THR A 37 2.22 -28.36 1.70
CA THR A 37 3.23 -29.12 0.94
C THR A 37 3.45 -28.51 -0.44
N ASP A 38 2.40 -27.95 -1.06
CA ASP A 38 2.46 -27.36 -2.40
C ASP A 38 2.58 -25.84 -2.33
N HIS A 39 1.77 -25.20 -1.48
CA HIS A 39 1.72 -23.75 -1.30
C HIS A 39 1.51 -23.38 0.16
N VAL A 40 2.27 -22.41 0.64
CA VAL A 40 2.17 -21.92 2.02
C VAL A 40 1.06 -20.87 2.11
N GLU A 41 -0.18 -21.34 2.26
CA GLU A 41 -1.39 -20.49 2.27
C GLU A 41 -2.16 -20.50 3.63
N PRO A 42 -1.55 -20.10 4.77
CA PRO A 42 -2.24 -20.06 6.07
C PRO A 42 -3.53 -19.23 6.08
N ILE A 43 -3.67 -18.27 5.17
CA ILE A 43 -4.89 -17.46 5.00
C ILE A 43 -6.14 -18.32 4.81
N LEU A 44 -6.01 -19.52 4.22
CA LEU A 44 -7.13 -20.44 4.00
C LEU A 44 -7.77 -20.89 5.33
N ALA A 45 -6.96 -21.10 6.36
CA ALA A 45 -7.48 -21.39 7.70
C ALA A 45 -8.17 -20.17 8.32
N LEU A 46 -7.62 -18.96 8.10
CA LEU A 46 -8.18 -17.72 8.65
C LEU A 46 -9.55 -17.39 8.05
N ILE A 47 -9.77 -17.65 6.76
CA ILE A 47 -11.06 -17.42 6.10
C ILE A 47 -12.07 -18.56 6.33
N SER A 48 -11.63 -19.72 6.84
CA SER A 48 -12.47 -20.90 7.02
C SER A 48 -13.77 -20.71 7.82
N PRO A 49 -13.87 -19.79 8.80
CA PRO A 49 -15.15 -19.52 9.48
C PRO A 49 -16.27 -19.06 8.56
N VAL A 50 -15.98 -18.57 7.34
CA VAL A 50 -17.02 -18.22 6.35
C VAL A 50 -17.91 -19.42 6.02
N LEU A 51 -17.38 -20.63 6.09
CA LEU A 51 -18.13 -21.87 5.84
C LEU A 51 -19.09 -22.23 6.98
N TRP A 52 -18.97 -21.60 8.16
CA TRP A 52 -19.99 -21.73 9.21
C TRP A 52 -21.27 -20.98 8.86
N LEU A 53 -21.15 -19.86 8.13
CA LEU A 53 -22.28 -19.08 7.65
C LEU A 53 -22.91 -19.72 6.41
N TRP A 54 -22.09 -20.19 5.48
CA TRP A 54 -22.54 -20.84 4.25
C TRP A 54 -21.61 -21.99 3.87
N ARG A 55 -22.09 -23.22 4.06
CA ARG A 55 -21.35 -24.49 3.86
C ARG A 55 -21.23 -24.89 2.39
N ASP A 56 -20.86 -23.95 1.52
CA ASP A 56 -20.66 -24.19 0.09
C ASP A 56 -19.43 -23.43 -0.42
N VAL A 57 -18.77 -23.95 -1.45
CA VAL A 57 -17.62 -23.30 -2.11
C VAL A 57 -17.99 -21.93 -2.67
N GLN A 58 -19.26 -21.72 -3.03
CA GLN A 58 -19.78 -20.41 -3.45
C GLN A 58 -19.56 -19.31 -2.40
N ALA A 59 -19.49 -19.65 -1.11
CA ALA A 59 -19.17 -18.71 -0.06
C ALA A 59 -17.76 -18.12 -0.20
N LEU A 60 -16.79 -18.93 -0.65
CA LEU A 60 -15.41 -18.50 -0.88
C LEU A 60 -15.31 -17.57 -2.09
N LEU A 61 -16.04 -17.88 -3.17
CA LEU A 61 -16.14 -17.04 -4.35
C LEU A 61 -16.76 -15.67 -4.00
N LEU A 62 -17.85 -15.68 -3.24
CA LEU A 62 -18.49 -14.44 -2.78
C LEU A 62 -17.56 -13.64 -1.86
N LEU A 63 -16.86 -14.30 -0.92
CA LEU A 63 -15.88 -13.65 -0.06
C LEU A 63 -14.79 -12.94 -0.88
N GLN A 64 -14.21 -13.63 -1.86
CA GLN A 64 -13.20 -13.06 -2.75
C GLN A 64 -13.72 -11.81 -3.46
N VAL A 65 -14.92 -11.88 -4.06
CA VAL A 65 -15.56 -10.73 -4.72
C VAL A 65 -15.76 -9.57 -3.75
N LEU A 66 -16.28 -9.83 -2.55
CA LEU A 66 -16.57 -8.80 -1.55
C LEU A 66 -15.31 -8.12 -1.03
N VAL A 67 -14.26 -8.89 -0.70
CA VAL A 67 -13.01 -8.34 -0.17
C VAL A 67 -12.29 -7.53 -1.26
N VAL A 68 -12.21 -8.05 -2.49
CA VAL A 68 -11.58 -7.34 -3.60
C VAL A 68 -12.36 -6.06 -3.93
N SER A 69 -13.69 -6.15 -4.11
CA SER A 69 -14.51 -4.97 -4.42
C SER A 69 -14.48 -3.92 -3.31
N GLY A 70 -14.50 -4.35 -2.05
CA GLY A 70 -14.40 -3.47 -0.89
C GLY A 70 -13.08 -2.68 -0.85
N SER A 71 -11.99 -3.23 -1.40
CA SER A 71 -10.71 -2.52 -1.42
C SER A 71 -10.64 -1.34 -2.39
N ALA A 72 -11.62 -1.19 -3.28
CA ALA A 72 -11.77 0.03 -4.09
C ALA A 72 -11.94 1.28 -3.20
N TRP A 73 -12.43 1.12 -1.97
CA TRP A 73 -12.46 2.19 -0.99
C TRP A 73 -11.06 2.74 -0.69
N PHE A 74 -10.04 1.89 -0.53
CA PHE A 74 -8.67 2.34 -0.29
C PHE A 74 -8.12 3.14 -1.46
N VAL A 75 -8.41 2.71 -2.70
CA VAL A 75 -8.01 3.42 -3.92
C VAL A 75 -8.67 4.81 -3.97
N TYR A 76 -9.98 4.87 -3.74
CA TYR A 76 -10.73 6.12 -3.72
C TYR A 76 -10.19 7.09 -2.66
N ASP A 77 -9.96 6.60 -1.44
CA ASP A 77 -9.54 7.41 -0.31
C ASP A 77 -8.09 7.92 -0.50
N LEU A 78 -7.17 7.05 -0.94
CA LEU A 78 -5.80 7.45 -1.27
C LEU A 78 -5.73 8.45 -2.43
N ALA A 79 -6.55 8.28 -3.46
CA ALA A 79 -6.62 9.21 -4.58
C ALA A 79 -7.05 10.61 -4.11
N ARG A 80 -8.06 10.68 -3.23
CA ARG A 80 -8.49 11.95 -2.62
C ARG A 80 -7.39 12.58 -1.79
N ASP A 81 -6.77 11.82 -0.89
CA ASP A 81 -5.68 12.34 -0.04
C ASP A 81 -4.53 12.91 -0.88
N ARG A 82 -4.17 12.23 -1.97
CA ARG A 82 -3.05 12.65 -2.82
C ARG A 82 -3.35 13.93 -3.59
N LEU A 83 -4.60 14.14 -3.98
CA LEU A 83 -5.04 15.37 -4.62
C LEU A 83 -5.12 16.53 -3.62
N GLU A 84 -5.54 16.27 -2.37
CA GLU A 84 -5.52 17.28 -1.31
C GLU A 84 -4.10 17.76 -0.96
N GLN A 85 -3.09 16.91 -1.17
CA GLN A 85 -1.67 17.28 -0.97
C GLN A 85 -1.15 18.30 -1.99
N LEU A 86 -1.89 18.60 -3.07
CA LEU A 86 -1.58 19.72 -3.96
C LEU A 86 -1.70 21.09 -3.25
N LEU A 87 -2.49 21.15 -2.18
CA LEU A 87 -2.62 22.35 -1.35
C LEU A 87 -1.53 22.37 -0.26
N THR A 88 -0.99 23.56 -0.01
CA THR A 88 -0.09 23.77 1.12
C THR A 88 -0.81 23.45 2.45
N PRO A 89 -0.09 23.08 3.52
CA PRO A 89 -0.70 22.79 4.82
C PRO A 89 -1.61 23.90 5.35
N ARG A 90 -1.25 25.18 5.09
CA ARG A 90 -2.07 26.34 5.46
C ARG A 90 -3.36 26.43 4.65
N GLN A 91 -3.31 26.19 3.35
CA GLN A 91 -4.49 26.19 2.48
C GLN A 91 -5.46 25.05 2.82
N ARG A 92 -4.96 23.87 3.22
CA ARG A 92 -5.82 22.75 3.64
C ARG A 92 -6.66 23.04 4.87
N GLN A 93 -6.25 23.98 5.72
CA GLN A 93 -7.02 24.42 6.89
C GLN A 93 -8.16 25.39 6.51
N GLN A 94 -8.14 25.95 5.30
CA GLN A 94 -9.14 26.90 4.83
C GLN A 94 -10.25 26.17 4.07
N ILE A 95 -11.45 26.11 4.65
CA ILE A 95 -12.61 25.40 4.07
C ILE A 95 -12.90 25.86 2.63
N TRP A 96 -12.77 27.16 2.37
CA TRP A 96 -13.00 27.78 1.05
C TRP A 96 -12.03 27.31 -0.04
N GLN A 97 -10.87 26.77 0.34
CA GLN A 97 -9.87 26.24 -0.60
C GLN A 97 -10.04 24.74 -0.82
N ILE A 98 -10.34 23.98 0.25
CA ILE A 98 -10.42 22.51 0.19
C ILE A 98 -11.73 22.01 -0.42
N GLU A 99 -12.86 22.66 -0.13
CA GLU A 99 -14.19 22.26 -0.61
C GLU A 99 -14.30 22.26 -2.14
N PRO A 100 -13.92 23.32 -2.88
CA PRO A 100 -13.98 23.29 -4.34
C PRO A 100 -13.02 22.26 -4.94
N LEU A 101 -11.83 22.08 -4.36
CA LEU A 101 -10.89 21.06 -4.80
C LEU A 101 -11.48 19.66 -4.63
N ARG A 102 -12.09 19.36 -3.47
CA ARG A 102 -12.76 18.07 -3.21
C ARG A 102 -13.87 17.80 -4.22
N ARG A 103 -14.70 18.79 -4.53
CA ARG A 103 -15.77 18.64 -5.54
C ARG A 103 -15.23 18.33 -6.94
N LEU A 104 -14.14 18.97 -7.34
CA LEU A 104 -13.49 18.71 -8.64
C LEU A 104 -12.77 17.36 -8.69
N THR A 105 -12.20 16.93 -7.56
CA THR A 105 -11.34 15.73 -7.48
C THR A 105 -12.11 14.45 -7.14
N GLN A 106 -13.26 14.55 -6.48
CA GLN A 106 -14.14 13.42 -6.17
C GLN A 106 -14.50 12.56 -7.38
N PRO A 107 -14.92 13.10 -8.55
CA PRO A 107 -15.18 12.27 -9.73
C PRO A 107 -13.92 11.60 -10.26
N VAL A 108 -12.75 12.24 -10.15
CA VAL A 108 -11.47 11.65 -10.56
C VAL A 108 -11.08 10.47 -9.65
N ALA A 109 -11.20 10.64 -8.33
CA ALA A 109 -10.96 9.55 -7.38
C ALA A 109 -11.93 8.39 -7.57
N LEU A 110 -13.21 8.68 -7.85
CA LEU A 110 -14.20 7.67 -8.17
C LEU A 110 -13.86 6.95 -9.48
N ALA A 111 -13.48 7.70 -10.53
CA ALA A 111 -13.08 7.12 -11.81
C ALA A 111 -11.86 6.19 -11.66
N LEU A 112 -10.89 6.53 -10.82
CA LEU A 112 -9.74 5.65 -10.50
C LEU A 112 -10.16 4.38 -9.76
N ALA A 113 -11.06 4.49 -8.78
CA ALA A 113 -11.59 3.33 -8.07
C ALA A 113 -12.40 2.41 -8.99
N VAL A 114 -13.21 2.98 -9.89
CA VAL A 114 -13.93 2.25 -10.93
C VAL A 114 -12.97 1.61 -11.93
N ALA A 115 -11.94 2.34 -12.38
CA ALA A 115 -10.92 1.80 -13.28
C ALA A 115 -10.14 0.63 -12.64
N TYR A 116 -9.87 0.70 -11.33
CA TYR A 116 -9.33 -0.42 -10.56
C TYR A 116 -10.27 -1.64 -10.61
N LEU A 117 -11.56 -1.48 -10.33
CA LEU A 117 -12.55 -2.56 -10.37
C LEU A 117 -12.79 -3.12 -11.79
N LEU A 118 -12.64 -2.27 -12.80
CA LEU A 118 -12.79 -2.65 -14.21
C LEU A 118 -11.49 -3.17 -14.84
N SER A 119 -10.40 -3.24 -14.08
CA SER A 119 -9.13 -3.71 -14.62
C SER A 119 -9.25 -5.20 -15.02
N PRO A 120 -8.92 -5.58 -16.27
CA PRO A 120 -9.07 -6.94 -16.76
C PRO A 120 -8.33 -7.99 -15.91
N GLN A 121 -7.18 -7.61 -15.37
CA GLN A 121 -6.35 -8.48 -14.53
C GLN A 121 -7.05 -8.80 -13.21
N LEU A 122 -7.67 -7.80 -12.57
CA LEU A 122 -8.42 -8.00 -11.34
C LEU A 122 -9.69 -8.82 -11.60
N GLN A 123 -10.40 -8.51 -12.69
CA GLN A 123 -11.59 -9.25 -13.08
C GLN A 123 -11.27 -10.72 -13.37
N SER A 124 -10.20 -11.00 -14.11
CA SER A 124 -9.77 -12.37 -14.39
C SER A 124 -9.49 -13.15 -13.10
N GLY A 125 -8.77 -12.55 -12.15
CA GLY A 125 -8.49 -13.18 -10.85
C GLY A 125 -9.74 -13.43 -10.01
N VAL A 126 -10.80 -12.64 -10.18
CA VAL A 126 -12.04 -12.77 -9.41
C VAL A 126 -13.08 -13.68 -10.08
N LEU A 127 -13.12 -13.71 -11.42
CA LEU A 127 -14.09 -14.47 -12.22
C LEU A 127 -13.72 -15.93 -12.43
N THR A 128 -12.44 -16.26 -12.24
CA THR A 128 -11.94 -17.63 -12.22
C THR A 128 -12.32 -18.31 -10.91
N GLU A 129 -11.97 -19.59 -10.78
CA GLU A 129 -12.16 -20.32 -9.53
C GLU A 129 -11.41 -19.69 -8.35
N PHE A 130 -11.82 -20.03 -7.13
CA PHE A 130 -11.26 -19.44 -5.92
C PHE A 130 -9.77 -19.78 -5.77
N HIS A 131 -8.96 -18.74 -5.55
CA HIS A 131 -7.54 -18.84 -5.23
C HIS A 131 -7.21 -17.90 -4.06
N ALA A 132 -6.15 -18.18 -3.30
CA ALA A 132 -5.72 -17.25 -2.26
C ALA A 132 -5.14 -15.95 -2.83
N ALA A 133 -4.47 -16.01 -4.00
CA ALA A 133 -3.71 -14.90 -4.57
C ALA A 133 -4.51 -13.59 -4.77
N PRO A 134 -5.76 -13.58 -5.26
CA PRO A 134 -6.57 -12.36 -5.34
C PRO A 134 -6.78 -11.64 -4.00
N LEU A 135 -6.73 -12.36 -2.86
CA LEU A 135 -6.83 -11.76 -1.52
C LEU A 135 -5.58 -10.93 -1.16
N ALA A 136 -4.47 -11.06 -1.88
CA ALA A 136 -3.29 -10.23 -1.67
C ALA A 136 -3.54 -8.76 -2.04
N VAL A 137 -4.27 -8.50 -3.14
CA VAL A 137 -4.56 -7.15 -3.65
C VAL A 137 -5.19 -6.22 -2.58
N PRO A 138 -6.30 -6.60 -1.92
CA PRO A 138 -6.91 -5.76 -0.89
C PRO A 138 -5.98 -5.54 0.31
N LEU A 139 -5.15 -6.51 0.67
CA LEU A 139 -4.20 -6.41 1.78
C LEU A 139 -3.02 -5.49 1.45
N ILE A 140 -2.52 -5.52 0.22
CA ILE A 140 -1.50 -4.59 -0.28
C ILE A 140 -2.04 -3.15 -0.23
N LEU A 141 -3.26 -2.93 -0.73
CA LEU A 141 -3.91 -1.61 -0.68
C LEU A 141 -4.11 -1.14 0.75
N TRP A 142 -4.54 -2.03 1.65
CA TRP A 142 -4.67 -1.70 3.07
C TRP A 142 -3.32 -1.35 3.72
N ALA A 143 -2.24 -2.10 3.39
CA ALA A 143 -0.90 -1.81 3.88
C ALA A 143 -0.44 -0.42 3.46
N PHE A 144 -0.52 -0.07 2.18
CA PHE A 144 -0.18 1.28 1.73
C PHE A 144 -1.06 2.35 2.37
N TRP A 145 -2.36 2.10 2.46
CA TRP A 145 -3.30 3.03 3.09
C TRP A 145 -2.96 3.29 4.57
N ALA A 146 -2.60 2.26 5.32
CA ALA A 146 -2.20 2.36 6.72
C ALA A 146 -0.83 3.04 6.88
N SER A 147 0.13 2.71 6.01
CA SER A 147 1.47 3.33 5.97
C SER A 147 1.37 4.85 5.75
N PHE A 148 0.62 5.30 4.73
CA PHE A 148 0.45 6.72 4.44
C PHE A 148 -0.24 7.51 5.56
N ARG A 149 -1.04 6.83 6.40
CA ARG A 149 -1.70 7.43 7.57
C ARG A 149 -0.93 7.24 8.87
N HIS A 150 0.28 6.69 8.81
CA HIS A 150 1.10 6.37 9.98
C HIS A 150 0.38 5.46 11.00
N ARG A 151 -0.49 4.55 10.54
CA ARG A 151 -1.25 3.63 11.38
C ARG A 151 -0.51 2.29 11.51
N THR A 152 0.51 2.26 12.36
CA THR A 152 1.47 1.13 12.47
C THR A 152 0.82 -0.22 12.77
N ILE A 153 -0.20 -0.27 13.64
CA ILE A 153 -0.89 -1.53 13.97
C ILE A 153 -1.62 -2.09 12.75
N GLN A 154 -2.33 -1.23 12.01
CA GLN A 154 -3.06 -1.64 10.81
C GLN A 154 -2.10 -2.03 9.69
N PHE A 155 -0.98 -1.32 9.57
CA PHE A 155 0.09 -1.68 8.64
C PHE A 155 0.67 -3.06 8.95
N ALA A 156 1.07 -3.30 10.21
CA ALA A 156 1.60 -4.59 10.63
C ALA A 156 0.59 -5.72 10.40
N ALA A 157 -0.69 -5.51 10.75
CA ALA A 157 -1.75 -6.48 10.49
C ALA A 157 -1.90 -6.79 9.00
N ALA A 158 -1.94 -5.77 8.14
CA ALA A 158 -2.06 -5.94 6.69
C ALA A 158 -0.87 -6.72 6.10
N VAL A 159 0.36 -6.39 6.53
CA VAL A 159 1.59 -7.06 6.08
C VAL A 159 1.64 -8.52 6.56
N LEU A 160 1.27 -8.79 7.81
CA LEU A 160 1.25 -10.16 8.35
C LEU A 160 0.19 -11.01 7.65
N LEU A 161 -0.99 -10.46 7.40
CA LEU A 161 -2.04 -11.14 6.64
C LEU A 161 -1.61 -11.37 5.18
N LEU A 162 -0.95 -10.39 4.57
CA LEU A 162 -0.42 -10.53 3.21
C LEU A 162 0.61 -11.65 3.13
N ALA A 163 1.50 -11.76 4.13
CA ALA A 163 2.47 -12.84 4.22
C ALA A 163 1.83 -14.21 4.44
N ALA A 164 0.63 -14.26 5.01
CA ALA A 164 -0.13 -15.50 5.16
C ALA A 164 -0.88 -15.91 3.89
N VAL A 165 -0.93 -15.06 2.85
CA VAL A 165 -1.68 -15.37 1.62
C VAL A 165 -1.04 -16.51 0.84
N LYS A 166 0.23 -16.32 0.47
CA LYS A 166 1.10 -17.30 -0.23
C LYS A 166 2.57 -16.98 0.03
N GLU A 167 3.45 -17.93 -0.22
CA GLU A 167 4.90 -17.80 -0.07
C GLU A 167 5.50 -16.62 -0.87
N GLU A 168 5.09 -16.44 -2.12
CA GLU A 168 5.54 -15.34 -2.97
C GLU A 168 5.04 -13.97 -2.46
N MET A 169 3.89 -13.96 -1.79
CA MET A 169 3.30 -12.74 -1.20
C MET A 169 3.99 -12.38 0.12
N ALA A 170 4.56 -13.35 0.84
CA ALA A 170 5.40 -13.08 2.02
C ALA A 170 6.66 -12.29 1.65
N LEU A 171 7.28 -12.60 0.51
CA LEU A 171 8.41 -11.82 0.01
C LEU A 171 7.99 -10.38 -0.34
N LEU A 172 6.84 -10.20 -0.99
CA LEU A 172 6.29 -8.88 -1.27
C LEU A 172 5.98 -8.10 0.01
N ALA A 173 5.39 -8.76 1.02
CA ALA A 173 5.09 -8.18 2.32
C ALA A 173 6.37 -7.69 3.03
N ALA A 174 7.43 -8.48 3.00
CA ALA A 174 8.74 -8.08 3.52
C ALA A 174 9.29 -6.86 2.78
N GLY A 175 9.19 -6.81 1.45
CA GLY A 175 9.59 -5.67 0.64
C GLY A 175 8.84 -4.39 1.02
N ILE A 176 7.52 -4.46 1.20
CA ILE A 176 6.67 -3.33 1.63
C ILE A 176 7.09 -2.87 3.04
N ALA A 177 7.32 -3.79 3.97
CA ALA A 177 7.76 -3.47 5.33
C ALA A 177 9.13 -2.77 5.37
N ILE A 178 10.09 -3.26 4.59
CA ILE A 178 11.42 -2.65 4.46
C ILE A 178 11.32 -1.26 3.83
N TYR A 179 10.50 -1.11 2.78
CA TYR A 179 10.25 0.19 2.16
C TYR A 179 9.69 1.19 3.17
N ASP A 180 8.64 0.84 3.90
CA ASP A 180 8.04 1.71 4.92
C ASP A 180 9.06 2.12 5.99
N ALA A 181 9.79 1.14 6.55
CA ALA A 181 10.84 1.39 7.54
C ALA A 181 11.93 2.34 7.01
N SER A 182 12.35 2.18 5.75
CA SER A 182 13.36 3.04 5.13
C SER A 182 12.89 4.49 4.98
N THR A 183 11.61 4.71 4.68
CA THR A 183 11.03 6.05 4.59
C THR A 183 10.91 6.71 5.96
N ALA A 184 10.60 5.93 7.00
CA ALA A 184 10.54 6.40 8.38
C ALA A 184 11.92 6.77 8.96
N LEU A 185 13.00 6.10 8.54
CA LEU A 185 14.37 6.38 8.98
C LEU A 185 15.01 7.60 8.30
N SER A 186 14.50 7.99 7.12
CA SER A 186 15.09 9.04 6.28
C SER A 186 15.14 10.47 6.88
N PRO A 187 14.24 10.92 7.77
CA PRO A 187 14.37 12.24 8.40
C PRO A 187 15.54 12.25 9.40
N THR A 188 15.62 11.24 10.27
CA THR A 188 16.54 11.18 11.40
C THR A 188 17.99 10.97 10.96
N LEU A 189 18.22 10.11 9.95
CA LEU A 189 19.56 9.86 9.42
C LEU A 189 20.10 11.03 8.58
N ARG A 190 19.24 11.79 7.91
CA ARG A 190 19.64 13.03 7.20
C ARG A 190 20.15 14.09 8.18
N PHE A 191 19.50 14.25 9.33
CA PHE A 191 19.99 15.17 10.38
C PHE A 191 21.29 14.68 11.05
N ALA A 192 21.46 13.37 11.22
CA ALA A 192 22.67 12.79 11.80
C ALA A 192 23.88 12.87 10.85
N MET A 193 23.70 12.66 9.54
CA MET A 193 24.76 12.75 8.53
C MET A 193 25.10 14.19 8.13
N LEU A 194 24.15 15.14 8.21
CA LEU A 194 24.38 16.53 7.85
C LEU A 194 24.85 17.40 9.01
N ARG A 195 25.13 16.84 10.20
CA ARG A 195 25.72 17.62 11.29
C ARG A 195 27.13 18.05 10.86
N PRO A 196 27.38 19.34 10.58
CA PRO A 196 28.68 19.78 10.11
C PRO A 196 29.70 19.54 11.22
N ARG A 197 30.80 18.86 10.91
CA ARG A 197 31.91 18.60 11.85
C ARG A 197 32.50 19.90 12.46
N SER A 198 32.26 21.05 11.83
CA SER A 198 32.63 22.37 12.34
C SER A 198 31.83 22.82 13.57
N ALA A 199 30.59 22.35 13.76
CA ALA A 199 29.77 22.72 14.92
C ALA A 199 30.24 22.06 16.22
N GLN A 200 31.01 20.97 16.14
CA GLN A 200 31.61 20.31 17.30
C GLN A 200 32.91 20.96 17.78
N LEU A 201 33.57 21.77 16.94
CA LEU A 201 34.83 22.44 17.29
C LEU A 201 34.59 23.81 17.97
N ASP A 202 33.47 24.48 17.69
CA ASP A 202 33.17 25.80 18.24
C ASP A 202 32.66 25.78 19.70
N GLU A 203 31.97 24.71 20.13
CA GLU A 203 31.57 24.56 21.54
C GLU A 203 32.78 24.39 22.47
N SER A 204 33.93 23.94 21.95
CA SER A 204 35.16 23.82 22.74
C SER A 204 35.92 25.15 22.90
N ARG A 205 35.57 26.20 22.14
CA ARG A 205 36.29 27.49 22.11
C ARG A 205 35.48 28.70 22.60
N GLY A 206 34.19 28.55 22.89
CA GLY A 206 33.28 29.67 23.17
C GLY A 206 33.11 30.07 24.64
N ALA A 207 34.08 29.83 25.53
CA ALA A 207 33.99 30.21 26.94
C ALA A 207 34.93 31.39 27.30
N THR A 208 34.85 32.53 26.59
CA THR A 208 35.47 33.79 27.07
C THR A 208 34.82 35.07 26.48
N LYS A 209 34.01 35.73 27.33
CA LYS A 209 33.87 37.19 27.62
C LYS A 209 33.53 38.29 26.56
N GLN A 210 32.74 39.26 27.07
CA GLN A 210 32.52 40.71 26.72
C GLN A 210 31.43 41.03 25.67
N SER A 211 30.34 41.77 25.91
CA SER A 211 29.98 43.07 26.56
C SER A 211 29.95 44.27 25.58
N GLY A 212 28.77 44.90 25.39
CA GLY A 212 28.61 46.28 24.87
C GLY A 212 27.51 46.51 23.81
N HIS A 213 26.51 47.34 24.12
CA HIS A 213 25.55 48.01 23.20
C HIS A 213 26.10 49.42 22.80
N PRO A 214 25.51 50.29 21.90
CA PRO A 214 24.14 50.30 21.32
C PRO A 214 23.95 50.85 19.86
N VAL A 215 22.67 50.86 19.40
CA VAL A 215 21.94 51.72 18.42
C VAL A 215 22.30 51.74 16.90
N THR A 216 21.29 51.49 16.03
CA THR A 216 20.83 52.36 14.91
C THR A 216 19.50 51.86 14.28
N GLN A 217 18.69 52.80 13.77
CA GLN A 217 17.31 52.67 13.32
C GLN A 217 17.15 52.27 11.83
N SER A 218 16.10 51.47 11.51
CA SER A 218 15.18 51.46 10.33
C SER A 218 15.76 51.38 8.88
N PRO A 219 15.17 50.63 7.90
CA PRO A 219 13.72 50.51 7.65
C PRO A 219 13.17 49.10 7.35
N SER A 220 11.84 48.98 7.36
CA SER A 220 11.04 47.80 6.97
C SER A 220 11.29 47.32 5.54
N PRO A 221 11.33 46.00 5.27
CA PRO A 221 11.16 45.47 3.93
C PRO A 221 9.81 44.73 3.82
N LEU A 222 8.73 45.48 3.58
CA LEU A 222 7.43 44.94 3.17
C LEU A 222 7.38 44.60 1.66
N PHE A 223 8.53 44.54 0.98
CA PHE A 223 8.60 44.34 -0.47
C PHE A 223 9.90 43.64 -0.93
N LYS A 224 10.21 42.47 -0.34
CA LYS A 224 11.23 41.54 -0.86
C LYS A 224 10.75 40.08 -0.82
N PHE A 225 9.52 39.84 -1.27
CA PHE A 225 8.94 38.50 -1.41
C PHE A 225 8.77 38.09 -2.87
N PHE A 226 9.78 38.36 -3.70
CA PHE A 226 9.95 37.72 -5.00
C PHE A 226 11.44 37.63 -5.25
N THR A 227 12.04 36.47 -4.96
CA THR A 227 13.14 35.82 -5.69
C THR A 227 13.78 34.73 -4.83
N ARG A 228 14.05 33.59 -5.48
CA ARG A 228 14.72 32.38 -4.98
C ARG A 228 13.99 31.56 -3.91
N GLN A 229 12.99 30.82 -4.36
CA GLN A 229 12.97 29.40 -4.00
C GLN A 229 13.64 28.64 -5.14
N GLU A 230 14.87 28.20 -4.91
CA GLU A 230 15.53 27.20 -5.73
C GLU A 230 14.74 25.89 -5.57
N ILE A 231 13.82 25.66 -6.51
CA ILE A 231 13.27 24.34 -6.78
C ILE A 231 14.44 23.54 -7.36
N THR A 232 15.12 22.78 -6.52
CA THR A 232 15.97 21.69 -7.00
C THR A 232 15.06 20.69 -7.73
N PRO A 233 15.22 20.47 -9.05
CA PRO A 233 14.43 19.48 -9.74
C PRO A 233 14.90 18.10 -9.30
N LEU A 234 14.02 17.46 -8.54
CA LEU A 234 13.82 16.02 -8.43
C LEU A 234 14.43 15.23 -9.61
N LEU A 235 15.40 14.38 -9.28
CA LEU A 235 15.94 13.27 -10.07
C LEU A 235 14.90 12.15 -10.37
N LEU A 236 13.66 12.51 -10.73
CA LEU A 236 12.55 11.56 -10.94
C LEU A 236 11.67 11.88 -12.16
N HIS A 237 12.11 12.75 -13.06
CA HIS A 237 11.47 12.89 -14.37
C HIS A 237 12.21 12.03 -15.40
N SER A 238 11.72 10.80 -15.59
CA SER A 238 11.58 10.14 -16.91
C SER A 238 11.16 8.66 -16.78
N PHE A 239 10.02 8.39 -16.14
CA PHE A 239 9.19 7.27 -16.59
C PHE A 239 7.92 7.90 -17.15
N SER A 240 7.88 8.06 -18.48
CA SER A 240 6.68 8.53 -19.15
C SER A 240 5.54 7.58 -18.77
N PRO A 241 4.40 8.06 -18.24
CA PRO A 241 3.28 7.19 -17.89
C PRO A 241 2.83 6.34 -19.08
N LEU A 242 3.01 6.85 -20.31
CA LEU A 242 2.79 6.15 -21.57
C LEU A 242 3.71 4.93 -21.76
N LEU A 243 4.99 5.03 -21.39
CA LEU A 243 5.93 3.91 -21.44
C LEU A 243 5.52 2.81 -20.46
N LEU A 244 5.11 3.20 -19.26
CA LEU A 244 4.63 2.27 -18.23
C LEU A 244 3.34 1.57 -18.68
N THR A 245 2.40 2.31 -19.26
CA THR A 245 1.16 1.75 -19.84
C THR A 245 1.47 0.78 -20.98
N CYS A 246 2.37 1.14 -21.90
CA CYS A 246 2.77 0.24 -22.99
C CYS A 246 3.46 -1.02 -22.48
N LEU A 247 4.31 -0.92 -21.45
CA LEU A 247 4.95 -2.08 -20.82
C LEU A 247 3.93 -2.98 -20.12
N CYS A 248 2.97 -2.40 -19.39
CA CYS A 248 1.88 -3.16 -18.76
C CYS A 248 0.99 -3.86 -19.80
N LEU A 249 0.65 -3.18 -20.91
CA LEU A 249 -0.15 -3.75 -22.00
C LEU A 249 0.60 -4.87 -22.74
N THR A 250 1.91 -4.68 -22.97
CA THR A 250 2.76 -5.68 -23.62
C THR A 250 2.93 -6.91 -22.73
N TRP A 251 3.19 -6.71 -21.44
CA TRP A 251 3.25 -7.79 -20.46
C TRP A 251 1.92 -8.54 -20.35
N PHE A 252 0.80 -7.82 -20.31
CA PHE A 252 -0.54 -8.42 -20.29
C PHE A 252 -0.82 -9.25 -21.55
N TYR A 253 -0.46 -8.74 -22.73
CA TYR A 253 -0.61 -9.47 -23.99
C TYR A 253 0.20 -10.78 -23.97
N ILE A 254 1.48 -10.73 -23.61
CA ILE A 254 2.38 -11.90 -23.56
C ILE A 254 1.92 -12.95 -22.54
N THR A 255 1.33 -12.52 -21.42
CA THR A 255 0.90 -13.42 -20.36
C THR A 255 -0.49 -14.02 -20.58
N THR A 256 -1.28 -13.42 -21.48
CA THR A 256 -2.68 -13.81 -21.71
C THR A 256 -2.88 -14.56 -23.03
N PHE A 257 -2.07 -14.28 -24.05
CA PHE A 257 -2.16 -14.87 -25.40
C PHE A 257 -0.86 -15.59 -25.78
#